data_AF-A0A093ZPI5-F1
#
_entry.id   AF-A0A093ZPI5-F1
#
_cell.length_a   1.000
_cell.length_b   1.000
_cell.length_c   1.000
_cell.angle_alpha   90.00
_cell.angle_beta   90.00
_cell.angle_gamma   90.00
#
_symmetry.space_group_name_H-M   'P 1'
#
loop_
_entity.id
_entity.type
_entity.pdbx_description
1 polymer ?
#
loop_
_entity_poly.entity_id
_entity_poly.type
_entity_poly.pdbx_seq_one_letter_code
_entity_poly.pdbx_strand_id
1 'polypeptide(L)'
;PNPPILTTPALDCNATGVYSGVVASGNGDTTDSSNLNATFLRGLQPTQYDGVAQFTTLFPGHYTGRAPHIHVLAHFNGSVLANSTYGGGTASHVGQIFFDQDLIAQVDTVAPYSENTQPLTTNAEDSIFAEEAATSDPVVEYSLIGDTIADGIFAWVSFGVDLTQQFTVTPASTLTENGGVANADSGMGGGPGGPGGNSTGGPPSGAVPSGVAPSGVAKV
;
A
#
# COMPACT_ATOMS: atom_id res chain seq x y z
N PRO A 1 2.34 -23.75 18.31
CA PRO A 1 2.76 -22.48 17.66
C PRO A 1 1.68 -22.05 16.66
N ASN A 2 1.08 -20.89 16.85
CA ASN A 2 0.17 -20.34 15.83
C ASN A 2 0.98 -20.11 14.55
N PRO A 3 0.46 -20.45 13.37
CA PRO A 3 1.18 -20.21 12.13
C PRO A 3 1.41 -18.70 11.95
N PRO A 4 2.56 -18.29 11.39
CA PRO A 4 2.90 -16.88 11.23
C PRO A 4 1.86 -16.19 10.36
N ILE A 5 1.47 -14.97 10.73
CA ILE A 5 0.73 -14.07 9.86
C ILE A 5 1.74 -13.53 8.86
N LEU A 6 1.39 -13.56 7.57
CA LEU A 6 2.23 -12.97 6.54
C LEU A 6 1.69 -11.58 6.22
N THR A 7 2.45 -10.55 6.55
CA THR A 7 2.00 -9.16 6.39
C THR A 7 2.72 -8.53 5.20
N THR A 8 1.99 -7.81 4.37
CA THR A 8 2.50 -6.89 3.33
C THR A 8 2.24 -5.44 3.76
N PRO A 9 3.07 -4.81 4.59
CA PRO A 9 2.99 -3.38 4.86
C PRO A 9 3.91 -2.60 3.91
N ALA A 10 3.98 -3.00 2.65
CA ALA A 10 4.75 -2.28 1.65
C ALA A 10 4.03 -2.51 0.34
N LEU A 11 2.99 -1.74 0.09
CA LEU A 11 2.49 -1.52 -1.26
C LEU A 11 2.32 -0.02 -1.30
N ASP A 12 3.42 0.73 -1.39
CA ASP A 12 3.37 2.19 -1.23
C ASP A 12 3.96 2.86 -2.46
N CYS A 13 3.64 4.14 -2.62
CA CYS A 13 4.23 4.94 -3.67
C CYS A 13 5.65 5.38 -3.31
N ASN A 14 6.44 5.66 -4.35
CA ASN A 14 7.71 6.37 -4.17
C ASN A 14 7.49 7.83 -3.74
N ALA A 15 8.58 8.56 -3.53
CA ALA A 15 8.55 9.96 -3.08
C ALA A 15 7.72 10.91 -3.96
N THR A 16 7.49 10.58 -5.24
CA THR A 16 6.71 11.41 -6.17
C THR A 16 5.28 10.89 -6.41
N GLY A 17 4.83 9.92 -5.61
CA GLY A 17 3.46 9.40 -5.68
C GLY A 17 3.22 8.34 -6.76
N VAL A 18 4.27 7.65 -7.21
CA VAL A 18 4.16 6.56 -8.21
C VAL A 18 4.24 5.19 -7.52
N TYR A 19 3.20 4.39 -7.69
CA TYR A 19 3.19 2.97 -7.32
C TYR A 19 3.86 2.12 -8.40
N SER A 20 4.74 1.20 -7.99
CA SER A 20 5.27 0.18 -8.90
C SER A 20 4.15 -0.72 -9.41
N GLY A 21 4.18 -1.16 -10.66
CA GLY A 21 3.15 -2.05 -11.21
C GLY A 21 1.83 -1.35 -11.54
N VAL A 22 1.69 -0.03 -11.38
CA VAL A 22 0.45 0.70 -11.65
C VAL A 22 0.69 1.77 -12.72
N VAL A 23 -0.15 1.79 -13.75
CA VAL A 23 -0.15 2.83 -14.78
C VAL A 23 -1.59 3.32 -14.90
N ALA A 24 -1.92 4.36 -14.14
CA ALA A 24 -3.28 4.87 -13.98
C ALA A 24 -3.27 6.39 -13.77
N SER A 25 -4.34 7.06 -14.21
CA SER A 25 -4.51 8.49 -13.97
C SER A 25 -4.47 8.78 -12.47
N GLY A 26 -3.67 9.77 -12.06
CA GLY A 26 -3.44 10.10 -10.64
C GLY A 26 -2.27 9.37 -9.98
N ASN A 27 -1.63 8.39 -10.63
CA ASN A 27 -0.47 7.65 -10.09
C ASN A 27 0.90 8.31 -10.40
N GLY A 28 0.98 9.63 -10.44
CA GLY A 28 2.23 10.39 -10.68
C GLY A 28 2.82 10.34 -12.10
N ASP A 29 2.87 9.17 -12.75
CA ASP A 29 3.36 9.00 -14.13
C ASP A 29 2.57 7.92 -14.91
N THR A 30 1.68 8.36 -15.79
CA THR A 30 0.91 7.48 -16.69
C THR A 30 1.64 7.15 -17.99
N THR A 31 2.78 7.79 -18.26
CA THR A 31 3.47 7.71 -19.55
C THR A 31 4.49 6.57 -19.59
N ASP A 32 4.97 6.13 -18.42
CA ASP A 32 5.86 4.99 -18.29
C ASP A 32 5.09 3.66 -18.22
N SER A 33 4.87 3.04 -19.38
CA SER A 33 4.26 1.70 -19.46
C SER A 33 5.17 0.60 -18.90
N SER A 34 6.48 0.84 -18.79
CA SER A 34 7.41 -0.14 -18.23
C SER A 34 7.20 -0.34 -16.73
N ASN A 35 6.61 0.66 -16.05
CA ASN A 35 6.28 0.61 -14.64
C ASN A 35 5.34 -0.55 -14.28
N LEU A 36 4.54 -1.09 -15.22
CA LEU A 36 3.77 -2.32 -14.99
C LEU A 36 4.63 -3.53 -14.55
N ASN A 37 5.90 -3.55 -14.94
CA ASN A 37 6.84 -4.62 -14.56
C ASN A 37 7.63 -4.31 -13.28
N ALA A 38 7.47 -3.10 -12.71
CA ALA A 38 8.20 -2.69 -11.53
C ALA A 38 7.63 -3.33 -10.26
N THR A 39 8.50 -3.55 -9.26
CA THR A 39 8.14 -4.14 -7.96
C THR A 39 8.79 -3.41 -6.78
N PHE A 40 9.32 -2.20 -6.99
CA PHE A 40 9.88 -1.42 -5.89
C PHE A 40 8.83 -1.12 -4.83
N LEU A 41 9.26 -0.96 -3.57
CA LEU A 41 8.39 -0.68 -2.42
C LEU A 41 7.24 -1.70 -2.26
N ARG A 42 7.48 -2.94 -2.70
CA ARG A 42 6.60 -4.09 -2.48
C ARG A 42 7.32 -5.14 -1.63
N GLY A 43 6.70 -5.56 -0.52
CA GLY A 43 7.34 -6.46 0.42
C GLY A 43 6.36 -7.34 1.18
N LEU A 44 6.84 -8.53 1.56
CA LEU A 44 6.09 -9.54 2.30
C LEU A 44 7.00 -10.08 3.42
N GLN A 45 6.54 -10.02 4.67
CA GLN A 45 7.29 -10.57 5.81
C GLN A 45 6.40 -11.44 6.70
N PRO A 46 6.90 -12.62 7.11
CA PRO A 46 6.27 -13.38 8.18
C PRO A 46 6.48 -12.67 9.50
N THR A 47 5.41 -12.60 10.29
CA THR A 47 5.53 -12.20 11.69
C THR A 47 6.43 -13.20 12.41
N GLN A 48 7.26 -12.68 13.30
CA GLN A 48 8.05 -13.45 14.24
C GLN A 48 7.14 -14.10 15.30
N TYR A 49 7.74 -14.86 16.24
CA TYR A 49 7.00 -15.62 17.25
C TYR A 49 6.18 -14.73 18.21
N ASP A 50 6.53 -13.46 18.32
CA ASP A 50 5.89 -12.42 19.12
C ASP A 50 4.89 -11.57 18.32
N GLY A 51 4.65 -11.91 17.04
CA GLY A 51 3.70 -11.20 16.18
C GLY A 51 4.28 -9.99 15.45
N VAL A 52 5.59 -9.74 15.56
CA VAL A 52 6.23 -8.56 14.95
C VAL A 52 6.68 -8.84 13.51
N ALA A 53 6.39 -7.92 12.60
CA ALA A 53 6.99 -7.85 11.27
C ALA A 53 7.75 -6.52 11.12
N GLN A 54 8.91 -6.54 10.46
CA GLN A 54 9.80 -5.38 10.33
C GLN A 54 10.16 -5.13 8.87
N PHE A 55 10.17 -3.87 8.47
CA PHE A 55 10.46 -3.44 7.12
C PHE A 55 11.43 -2.25 7.15
N THR A 56 12.34 -2.22 6.19
CA THR A 56 13.11 -1.03 5.85
C THR A 56 12.58 -0.54 4.52
N THR A 57 11.97 0.64 4.53
CA THR A 57 11.32 1.23 3.36
C THR A 57 11.62 2.73 3.29
N LEU A 58 11.12 3.38 2.25
CA LEU A 58 11.09 4.84 2.16
C LEU A 58 9.80 5.36 2.81
N PHE A 59 9.84 6.60 3.30
CA PHE A 59 8.60 7.31 3.62
C PHE A 59 7.75 7.41 2.34
N PRO A 60 6.43 7.17 2.38
CA PRO A 60 5.62 7.24 1.17
C PRO A 60 5.46 8.70 0.71
N GLY A 61 5.53 8.93 -0.60
CA GLY A 61 5.11 10.23 -1.16
C GLY A 61 3.59 10.40 -1.10
N HIS A 62 3.10 11.49 -1.70
CA HIS A 62 1.67 11.72 -1.92
C HIS A 62 1.30 11.70 -3.39
N TYR A 63 0.04 11.41 -3.64
CA TYR A 63 -0.59 11.45 -4.94
C TYR A 63 -2.00 12.00 -4.82
N THR A 64 -2.57 12.41 -5.96
CA THR A 64 -3.80 13.21 -5.98
C THR A 64 -4.93 12.55 -5.17
N GLY A 65 -5.47 13.30 -4.19
CA GLY A 65 -6.64 12.93 -3.41
C GLY A 65 -6.36 12.03 -2.21
N ARG A 66 -5.09 11.70 -1.91
CA ARG A 66 -4.72 10.81 -0.80
C ARG A 66 -3.57 11.40 0.02
N ALA A 67 -3.66 11.32 1.34
CA ALA A 67 -2.56 11.63 2.24
C ALA A 67 -1.47 10.55 2.15
N PRO A 68 -0.20 10.79 2.50
CA PRO A 68 0.83 9.75 2.57
C PRO A 68 0.40 8.58 3.47
N HIS A 69 0.43 7.36 2.94
CA HIS A 69 0.03 6.13 3.63
C HIS A 69 0.85 4.93 3.18
N ILE A 70 0.83 3.90 4.04
CA ILE A 70 1.33 2.57 3.75
C ILE A 70 0.16 1.59 3.71
N HIS A 71 0.03 0.83 2.63
CA HIS A 71 -0.98 -0.23 2.56
C HIS A 71 -0.56 -1.45 3.35
N VAL A 72 -1.48 -2.00 4.13
CA VAL A 72 -1.30 -3.24 4.90
C VAL A 72 -2.28 -4.29 4.42
N LEU A 73 -1.76 -5.47 4.14
CA LEU A 73 -2.57 -6.66 3.91
C LEU A 73 -1.97 -7.83 4.68
N ALA A 74 -2.77 -8.37 5.61
CA ALA A 74 -2.38 -9.49 6.45
C ALA A 74 -3.02 -10.78 5.93
N HIS A 75 -2.19 -11.76 5.60
CA HIS A 75 -2.62 -13.09 5.20
C HIS A 75 -2.44 -14.08 6.33
N PHE A 76 -3.41 -14.97 6.48
CA PHE A 76 -3.35 -16.07 7.42
C PHE A 76 -3.44 -17.42 6.70
N ASN A 77 -2.72 -18.42 7.20
CA ASN A 77 -2.80 -19.82 6.75
C ASN A 77 -2.46 -20.07 5.26
N GLY A 78 -1.60 -19.24 4.67
CA GLY A 78 -0.98 -19.54 3.38
C GLY A 78 0.42 -20.13 3.53
N SER A 79 1.09 -20.35 2.40
CA SER A 79 2.39 -21.01 2.36
C SER A 79 3.31 -20.38 1.31
N VAL A 80 4.61 -20.36 1.62
CA VAL A 80 5.64 -20.08 0.62
C VAL A 80 5.79 -21.30 -0.28
N LEU A 81 5.66 -21.10 -1.57
CA LEU A 81 5.74 -22.10 -2.63
C LEU A 81 7.21 -22.30 -3.06
N ALA A 82 7.49 -23.41 -3.73
CA ALA A 82 8.85 -23.79 -4.13
C ALA A 82 9.56 -22.80 -5.08
N ASN A 83 8.78 -21.95 -5.77
CA ASN A 83 9.26 -20.87 -6.64
C ASN A 83 9.47 -19.54 -5.88
N SER A 84 9.50 -19.57 -4.55
CA SER A 84 9.60 -18.38 -3.69
C SER A 84 8.47 -17.37 -3.88
N THR A 85 7.28 -17.82 -4.26
CA THR A 85 6.06 -16.99 -4.20
C THR A 85 5.19 -17.42 -3.03
N TYR A 86 4.33 -16.54 -2.53
CA TYR A 86 3.34 -16.89 -1.54
C TYR A 86 1.99 -17.23 -2.18
N GLY A 87 1.30 -18.24 -1.65
CA GLY A 87 -0.04 -18.61 -2.11
C GLY A 87 -0.85 -19.38 -1.08
N GLY A 88 -2.15 -19.47 -1.33
CA GLY A 88 -3.12 -20.00 -0.38
C GLY A 88 -3.44 -19.03 0.75
N GLY A 89 -4.12 -19.53 1.79
CA GLY A 89 -4.55 -18.72 2.92
C GLY A 89 -5.69 -17.76 2.59
N THR A 90 -5.94 -16.84 3.51
CA THR A 90 -6.99 -15.83 3.44
C THR A 90 -6.43 -14.46 3.78
N ALA A 91 -6.86 -13.42 3.08
CA ALA A 91 -6.65 -12.05 3.52
C ALA A 91 -7.53 -11.80 4.76
N SER A 92 -6.92 -11.69 5.93
CA SER A 92 -7.63 -11.52 7.21
C SER A 92 -7.68 -10.07 7.67
N HIS A 93 -6.92 -9.18 7.03
CA HIS A 93 -7.03 -7.74 7.25
C HIS A 93 -6.54 -6.98 6.02
N VAL A 94 -7.25 -5.91 5.67
CA VAL A 94 -6.86 -4.91 4.69
C VAL A 94 -6.98 -3.57 5.40
N GLY A 95 -5.92 -2.78 5.38
CA GLY A 95 -5.91 -1.49 6.05
C GLY A 95 -4.84 -0.57 5.52
N GLN A 96 -4.79 0.64 6.06
CA GLN A 96 -3.79 1.64 5.73
C GLN A 96 -3.21 2.26 6.99
N ILE A 97 -1.89 2.38 7.01
CA ILE A 97 -1.13 3.08 8.04
C ILE A 97 -0.87 4.50 7.55
N PHE A 98 -1.03 5.48 8.43
CA PHE A 98 -0.80 6.89 8.16
C PHE A 98 0.27 7.46 9.10
N PHE A 99 0.66 8.69 8.80
CA PHE A 99 1.65 9.47 9.55
C PHE A 99 0.99 10.74 10.06
N ASP A 100 1.44 11.27 11.18
CA ASP A 100 0.90 12.55 11.66
C ASP A 100 1.24 13.69 10.69
N GLN A 101 0.43 14.75 10.74
CA GLN A 101 0.51 15.83 9.76
C GLN A 101 1.81 16.63 9.86
N ASP A 102 2.42 16.71 11.05
CA ASP A 102 3.67 17.45 11.26
C ASP A 102 4.86 16.69 10.67
N LEU A 103 4.87 15.35 10.79
CA LEU A 103 5.86 14.50 10.13
C LEU A 103 5.77 14.59 8.61
N ILE A 104 4.56 14.50 8.06
CA ILE A 104 4.30 14.65 6.61
C ILE A 104 4.86 15.99 6.12
N ALA A 105 4.52 17.09 6.80
CA ALA A 105 4.96 18.43 6.43
C ALA A 105 6.49 18.58 6.48
N GLN A 106 7.17 17.91 7.41
CA GLN A 106 8.63 17.91 7.47
C GLN A 106 9.26 17.14 6.30
N VAL A 107 8.76 15.94 6.02
CA VAL A 107 9.28 15.10 4.92
C VAL A 107 9.13 15.79 3.57
N ASP A 108 8.00 16.45 3.32
CA ASP A 108 7.69 17.14 2.06
C ASP A 108 8.69 18.27 1.72
N THR A 109 9.45 18.76 2.70
CA THR A 109 10.49 19.78 2.48
C THR A 109 11.86 19.22 2.09
N VAL A 110 12.04 17.90 2.11
CA VAL A 110 13.34 17.25 1.91
C VAL A 110 13.40 16.56 0.55
N ALA A 111 14.52 16.70 -0.17
CA ALA A 111 14.70 16.00 -1.44
C ALA A 111 14.76 14.47 -1.22
N PRO A 112 14.13 13.65 -2.08
CA PRO A 112 13.44 14.04 -3.32
C PRO A 112 11.95 14.37 -3.15
N TYR A 113 11.37 14.31 -1.95
CA TYR A 113 9.95 14.58 -1.71
C TYR A 113 9.56 16.02 -2.10
N SER A 114 10.45 16.98 -1.86
CA SER A 114 10.28 18.38 -2.28
C SER A 114 10.17 18.60 -3.80
N GLU A 115 10.46 17.57 -4.61
CA GLU A 115 10.30 17.61 -6.06
C GLU A 115 8.91 17.11 -6.52
N ASN A 116 8.11 16.57 -5.60
CA ASN A 116 6.75 16.15 -5.90
C ASN A 116 5.83 17.36 -6.12
N THR A 117 5.31 17.50 -7.34
CA THR A 117 4.45 18.63 -7.72
C THR A 117 2.96 18.32 -7.60
N GLN A 118 2.59 17.10 -7.17
CA GLN A 118 1.20 16.76 -6.95
C GLN A 118 0.62 17.54 -5.75
N PRO A 119 -0.68 17.89 -5.76
CA PRO A 119 -1.31 18.52 -4.61
C PRO A 119 -1.32 17.58 -3.40
N LEU A 120 -0.76 18.03 -2.27
CA LEU A 120 -0.84 17.30 -1.02
C LEU A 120 -2.27 17.33 -0.49
N THR A 121 -2.84 16.15 -0.22
CA THR A 121 -4.10 15.99 0.53
C THR A 121 -3.73 15.78 2.00
N THR A 122 -4.30 16.56 2.91
CA THR A 122 -4.03 16.40 4.34
C THR A 122 -4.78 15.20 4.93
N ASN A 123 -4.35 14.69 6.08
CA ASN A 123 -5.10 13.61 6.76
C ASN A 123 -6.55 14.00 7.06
N ALA A 124 -6.81 15.28 7.35
CA ALA A 124 -8.15 15.79 7.62
C ALA A 124 -9.06 15.81 6.37
N GLU A 125 -8.47 15.80 5.18
CA GLU A 125 -9.16 15.83 3.89
C GLU A 125 -9.24 14.44 3.23
N ASP A 126 -8.44 13.47 3.68
CA ASP A 126 -8.45 12.10 3.16
C ASP A 126 -9.63 11.31 3.75
N SER A 127 -10.58 10.91 2.90
CA SER A 127 -11.76 10.16 3.32
C SER A 127 -11.42 8.77 3.87
N ILE A 128 -10.35 8.13 3.37
CA ILE A 128 -9.91 6.81 3.82
C ILE A 128 -9.24 6.91 5.19
N PHE A 129 -8.49 7.99 5.45
CA PHE A 129 -8.00 8.27 6.81
C PHE A 129 -9.17 8.32 7.79
N ALA A 130 -10.23 9.06 7.45
CA ALA A 130 -11.42 9.17 8.30
C ALA A 130 -12.14 7.82 8.50
N GLU A 131 -12.19 6.96 7.48
CA GLU A 131 -12.76 5.61 7.58
C GLU A 131 -11.96 4.70 8.53
N GLU A 132 -10.63 4.67 8.38
CA GLU A 132 -9.73 3.84 9.22
C GLU A 132 -9.75 4.32 10.68
N ALA A 133 -9.67 5.63 10.88
CA ALA A 133 -9.68 6.28 12.19
C ALA A 133 -11.04 6.17 12.92
N ALA A 134 -12.12 5.79 12.23
CA ALA A 134 -13.41 5.58 12.86
C ALA A 134 -13.46 4.33 13.74
N THR A 135 -12.58 3.36 13.49
CA THR A 135 -12.59 2.05 14.17
C THR A 135 -11.24 1.63 14.75
N SER A 136 -10.16 2.33 14.40
CA SER A 136 -8.80 2.04 14.83
C SER A 136 -7.98 3.31 15.00
N ASP A 137 -6.75 3.19 15.50
CA ASP A 137 -5.75 4.24 15.40
C ASP A 137 -4.74 3.85 14.31
N PRO A 138 -4.83 4.43 13.10
CA PRO A 138 -3.99 4.03 11.99
C PRO A 138 -2.68 4.85 11.92
N VAL A 139 -2.44 5.77 12.85
CA VAL A 139 -1.27 6.66 12.82
C VAL A 139 -0.09 5.98 13.51
N VAL A 140 1.08 6.00 12.86
CA VAL A 140 2.31 5.47 13.48
C VAL A 140 2.80 6.37 14.61
N GLU A 141 3.38 5.75 15.61
CA GLU A 141 4.32 6.39 16.51
C GLU A 141 5.72 6.33 15.91
N TYR A 142 6.58 7.32 16.19
CA TYR A 142 7.91 7.34 15.61
C TYR A 142 8.97 8.04 16.47
N SER A 143 10.23 7.74 16.18
CA SER A 143 11.41 8.47 16.62
C SER A 143 12.34 8.72 15.44
N LEU A 144 13.05 9.85 15.44
CA LEU A 144 14.15 10.06 14.50
C LEU A 144 15.34 9.18 14.90
N ILE A 145 16.04 8.65 13.89
CA ILE A 145 17.26 7.85 14.08
C ILE A 145 18.48 8.77 14.28
N GLY A 146 18.47 9.95 13.65
CA GLY A 146 19.51 10.98 13.79
C GLY A 146 18.93 12.34 14.17
N ASP A 147 19.68 13.40 13.87
CA ASP A 147 19.34 14.77 14.25
C ASP A 147 18.29 15.38 13.29
N THR A 148 18.19 14.85 12.07
CA THR A 148 17.30 15.33 11.02
C THR A 148 16.41 14.22 10.48
N ILE A 149 15.31 14.60 9.83
CA ILE A 149 14.39 13.65 9.19
C ILE A 149 15.08 12.80 8.10
N ALA A 150 16.11 13.36 7.45
CA ALA A 150 16.88 12.70 6.40
C ALA A 150 17.77 11.56 6.94
N ASP A 151 18.08 11.57 8.24
CA ASP A 151 18.89 10.52 8.88
C ASP A 151 18.10 9.23 9.11
N GLY A 152 16.78 9.31 9.03
CA GLY A 152 15.87 8.17 9.06
C GLY A 152 14.84 8.24 10.20
N ILE A 153 13.78 7.47 10.01
CA ILE A 153 12.63 7.39 10.92
C ILE A 153 12.51 5.94 11.39
N PHE A 154 12.44 5.73 12.69
CA PHE A 154 12.01 4.46 13.27
C PHE A 154 10.55 4.61 13.70
N ALA A 155 9.64 3.93 12.99
CA ALA A 155 8.21 4.00 13.22
C ALA A 155 7.63 2.66 13.65
N TRP A 156 6.58 2.69 14.46
CA TRP A 156 5.85 1.50 14.89
C TRP A 156 4.35 1.79 15.01
N VAL A 157 3.55 0.75 14.76
CA VAL A 157 2.11 0.74 14.98
C VAL A 157 1.71 -0.67 15.41
N SER A 158 0.67 -0.77 16.22
CA SER A 158 0.10 -2.05 16.65
C SER A 158 -1.37 -2.08 16.31
N PHE A 159 -1.79 -3.09 15.56
CA PHE A 159 -3.20 -3.32 15.23
C PHE A 159 -3.59 -4.77 15.49
N GLY A 160 -4.85 -4.96 15.87
CA GLY A 160 -5.43 -6.29 16.05
C GLY A 160 -5.93 -6.85 14.71
N VAL A 161 -5.64 -8.12 14.44
CA VAL A 161 -6.14 -8.82 13.25
C VAL A 161 -7.14 -9.90 13.69
N ASP A 162 -8.37 -9.82 13.19
CA ASP A 162 -9.36 -10.89 13.33
C ASP A 162 -9.10 -11.97 12.27
N LEU A 163 -8.46 -13.07 12.70
CA LEU A 163 -8.11 -14.19 11.83
C LEU A 163 -9.32 -14.98 11.30
N THR A 164 -10.53 -14.69 11.79
CA THR A 164 -11.76 -15.30 11.27
C THR A 164 -12.31 -14.56 10.06
N GLN A 165 -11.86 -13.32 9.82
CA GLN A 165 -12.25 -12.52 8.67
C GLN A 165 -11.56 -12.99 7.39
N GLN A 166 -12.28 -12.84 6.29
CA GLN A 166 -11.80 -13.16 4.94
C GLN A 166 -12.25 -12.06 3.98
N PHE A 167 -11.29 -11.30 3.48
CA PHE A 167 -11.50 -10.22 2.53
C PHE A 167 -11.16 -10.70 1.11
N THR A 168 -11.96 -10.25 0.14
CA THR A 168 -11.61 -10.37 -1.28
C THR A 168 -10.86 -9.11 -1.69
N VAL A 169 -9.65 -9.28 -2.23
CA VAL A 169 -8.80 -8.17 -2.67
C VAL A 169 -8.76 -8.15 -4.20
N THR A 170 -9.02 -6.99 -4.79
CA THR A 170 -8.93 -6.78 -6.25
C THR A 170 -7.66 -5.99 -6.56
N PRO A 171 -6.57 -6.62 -7.02
CA PRO A 171 -5.32 -5.92 -7.25
C PRO A 171 -5.41 -4.97 -8.46
N ALA A 172 -4.62 -3.90 -8.45
CA ALA A 172 -4.50 -2.97 -9.58
C ALA A 172 -3.87 -3.60 -10.84
N SER A 173 -2.97 -4.56 -10.63
CA SER A 173 -2.27 -5.30 -11.67
C SER A 173 -1.75 -6.63 -11.12
N THR A 174 -1.37 -7.52 -12.04
CA THR A 174 -0.76 -8.80 -11.73
C THR A 174 0.56 -8.91 -12.47
N LEU A 175 1.64 -9.23 -11.75
CA LEU A 175 2.92 -9.57 -12.37
C LEU A 175 2.91 -11.06 -12.75
N THR A 176 3.01 -11.35 -14.05
CA THR A 176 3.03 -12.71 -14.60
C THR A 176 4.43 -13.08 -15.10
N GLU A 177 4.62 -14.34 -15.52
CA GLU A 177 5.85 -14.76 -16.21
C GLU A 177 6.14 -13.97 -17.49
N ASN A 178 5.11 -13.40 -18.11
CA ASN A 178 5.20 -12.61 -19.35
C ASN A 178 5.22 -11.09 -19.08
N GLY A 179 5.33 -10.68 -17.82
CA GLY A 179 5.31 -9.27 -17.39
C GLY A 179 4.02 -8.86 -16.69
N GLY A 180 3.94 -7.57 -16.34
CA GLY A 180 2.84 -6.95 -15.64
C GLY A 180 1.61 -6.73 -16.51
N VAL A 181 0.45 -7.11 -15.98
CA VAL A 181 -0.85 -6.99 -16.64
C VAL A 181 -1.75 -6.13 -15.76
N ALA A 182 -2.21 -5.00 -16.28
CA ALA A 182 -3.18 -4.15 -15.58
C ALA A 182 -4.51 -4.89 -15.41
N ASN A 183 -5.15 -4.70 -14.26
CA ASN A 183 -6.46 -5.25 -13.98
C ASN A 183 -7.56 -4.25 -14.37
N ALA A 184 -8.36 -4.59 -15.38
CA ALA A 184 -9.46 -3.76 -15.85
C ALA A 184 -10.56 -3.55 -14.79
N ASP A 185 -10.70 -4.51 -13.86
CA ASP A 185 -11.72 -4.49 -12.80
C ASP A 185 -11.24 -3.78 -11.53
N SER A 186 -10.02 -3.21 -11.53
CA SER A 186 -9.44 -2.54 -10.36
C SER A 186 -10.10 -1.22 -9.98
N GLY A 187 -10.97 -0.68 -10.83
CA GLY A 187 -11.53 0.66 -10.65
C GLY A 187 -10.53 1.80 -10.90
N MET A 188 -9.25 1.50 -11.15
CA MET A 188 -8.20 2.48 -11.47
C MET A 188 -8.13 2.84 -12.97
N GLY A 189 -9.10 2.37 -13.77
CA GLY A 189 -9.05 2.42 -15.24
C GLY A 189 -9.35 3.79 -15.84
N GLY A 190 -8.39 4.28 -16.64
CA GLY A 190 -8.60 5.36 -17.61
C GLY A 190 -7.61 5.25 -18.78
N GLY A 191 -7.91 4.39 -19.76
CA GLY A 191 -7.26 4.45 -21.07
C GLY A 191 -7.60 5.75 -21.82
N PRO A 192 -6.81 6.13 -22.84
CA PRO A 192 -6.88 7.47 -23.43
C PRO A 192 -8.19 7.65 -24.23
N GLY A 193 -9.07 8.55 -23.79
CA GLY A 193 -10.19 9.06 -24.61
C GLY A 193 -11.59 9.14 -24.01
N GLY A 194 -11.80 8.91 -22.71
CA GLY A 194 -13.11 9.06 -22.06
C GLY A 194 -13.29 10.43 -21.37
N PRO A 195 -14.49 11.05 -21.39
CA PRO A 195 -14.71 12.35 -20.77
C PRO A 195 -14.52 12.24 -19.25
N GLY A 196 -13.75 13.20 -18.70
CA GLY A 196 -13.32 13.23 -17.30
C GLY A 196 -14.46 12.94 -16.32
N GLY A 197 -14.45 11.72 -15.79
CA GLY A 197 -15.22 11.34 -14.63
C GLY A 197 -14.38 11.67 -13.39
N ASN A 198 -14.98 12.40 -12.46
CA ASN A 198 -14.45 12.70 -11.15
C ASN A 198 -14.27 11.39 -10.37
N SER A 199 -13.18 10.66 -10.61
CA SER A 199 -12.90 9.36 -10.04
C SER A 199 -12.35 9.54 -8.63
N THR A 200 -13.26 9.57 -7.66
CA THR A 200 -13.00 9.32 -6.23
C THR A 200 -12.63 7.86 -5.96
N GLY A 201 -12.11 7.15 -6.96
CA GLY A 201 -11.71 5.75 -6.86
C GLY A 201 -10.30 5.69 -6.32
N GLY A 202 -10.16 5.68 -5.00
CA GLY A 202 -8.90 5.29 -4.37
C GLY A 202 -8.50 3.87 -4.80
N PRO A 203 -7.22 3.48 -4.65
CA PRO A 203 -6.84 2.08 -4.74
C PRO A 203 -7.73 1.24 -3.81
N PRO A 204 -7.98 -0.03 -4.15
CA PRO A 204 -9.10 -0.83 -3.63
C PRO A 204 -9.19 -0.73 -2.10
N SER A 205 -10.14 0.07 -1.58
CA SER A 205 -10.66 -0.24 -0.26
C SER A 205 -11.47 -1.52 -0.42
N GLY A 206 -11.20 -2.51 0.41
CA GLY A 206 -11.85 -3.81 0.35
C GLY A 206 -13.34 -3.69 0.70
N ALA A 207 -14.16 -3.23 -0.23
CA ALA A 207 -15.60 -3.42 -0.17
C ALA A 207 -15.89 -4.88 -0.53
N VAL A 208 -16.64 -5.58 0.32
CA VAL A 208 -17.01 -7.00 0.21
C VAL A 208 -17.93 -7.25 -1.00
N PRO A 209 -17.55 -8.10 -1.98
CA PRO A 209 -18.51 -8.74 -2.86
C PRO A 209 -18.41 -10.26 -2.71
N SER A 210 -19.56 -10.92 -2.63
CA SER A 210 -19.71 -12.37 -2.66
C SER A 210 -19.10 -12.94 -3.96
N GLY A 211 -17.86 -13.41 -3.91
CA GLY A 211 -17.16 -14.00 -5.05
C GLY A 211 -15.77 -14.50 -4.68
N VAL A 212 -15.37 -15.62 -5.29
CA VAL A 212 -14.13 -16.37 -5.00
C VAL A 212 -12.89 -15.49 -5.19
N ALA A 213 -11.99 -15.52 -4.21
CA ALA A 213 -10.76 -14.72 -4.16
C ALA A 213 -9.83 -14.98 -5.35
N PRO A 214 -9.25 -13.95 -5.99
CA PRO A 214 -8.22 -14.12 -7.00
C PRO A 214 -6.85 -14.42 -6.36
N SER A 215 -6.15 -15.38 -6.96
CA SER A 215 -4.81 -15.84 -6.56
C SER A 215 -3.72 -14.89 -7.07
N GLY A 216 -3.49 -13.78 -6.38
CA GLY A 216 -2.31 -12.93 -6.63
C GLY A 216 -1.07 -13.55 -6.00
N VAL A 217 -0.04 -13.86 -6.80
CA VAL A 217 1.26 -14.36 -6.32
C VAL A 217 2.21 -13.18 -6.12
N ALA A 218 2.65 -12.96 -4.89
CA ALA A 218 3.75 -12.06 -4.56
C ALA A 218 5.05 -12.86 -4.37
N LYS A 219 6.17 -12.32 -4.83
CA LYS A 219 7.51 -12.90 -4.62
C LYS A 219 7.99 -12.55 -3.21
N VAL A 220 8.48 -13.55 -2.48
CA VAL A 220 9.09 -13.42 -1.15
C VAL A 220 10.56 -13.04 -1.28
#